data_AF-A0A9D8AUK1-F1
#
_entry.id   AF-A0A9D8AUK1-F1
#
_cell.length_a   1.000
_cell.length_b   1.000
_cell.length_c   1.000
_cell.angle_alpha   90.00
_cell.angle_beta   90.00
_cell.angle_gamma   90.00
#
_symmetry.space_group_name_H-M   'P 1'
#
loop_
_entity.id
_entity.type
_entity.pdbx_description
1 polymer ?
#
loop_
_entity_poly.entity_id
_entity_poly.type
_entity_poly.pdbx_seq_one_letter_code
_entity_poly.pdbx_strand_id
1 'polypeptide(L)'
;MAEGHKVRVLFRVSLGLPFRQASNEERKRVMQLWQETAKKWKSSGVKLVGYFGADGSALHGFGHHYIFEVDDLSTIREMDADMFHGELGRYVEDFAFNIGWSRGTEDWWESL
;
A
#
# COMPACT_ATOMS: atom_id res chain seq x y z
N MET A 1 15.51 -9.38 15.60
CA MET A 1 14.57 -10.05 14.69
C MET A 1 15.23 -11.34 14.25
N ALA A 2 14.51 -12.46 14.16
CA ALA A 2 15.12 -13.70 13.65
C ALA A 2 15.66 -13.43 12.23
N GLU A 3 16.97 -13.64 12.05
CA GLU A 3 17.67 -13.35 10.81
C GLU A 3 17.00 -14.08 9.64
N GLY A 4 16.68 -13.33 8.58
CA GLY A 4 16.24 -13.89 7.30
C GLY A 4 14.74 -13.85 6.99
N HIS A 5 13.85 -13.51 7.93
CA HIS A 5 12.42 -13.40 7.63
C HIS A 5 12.04 -11.99 7.17
N LYS A 6 11.75 -11.87 5.87
CA LYS A 6 11.28 -10.61 5.29
C LYS A 6 9.89 -10.25 5.80
N VAL A 7 9.64 -8.95 6.00
CA VAL A 7 8.35 -8.46 6.45
C VAL A 7 7.43 -8.35 5.23
N ARG A 8 6.23 -8.91 5.34
CA ARG A 8 5.16 -8.82 4.35
C ARG A 8 4.13 -7.81 4.85
N VAL A 9 3.65 -6.96 3.95
CA VAL A 9 2.66 -5.95 4.28
C VAL A 9 1.53 -6.02 3.28
N LEU A 10 0.31 -6.28 3.74
CA LEU A 10 -0.89 -6.02 2.96
C LEU A 10 -1.35 -4.59 3.25
N PHE A 11 -1.05 -3.69 2.32
CA PHE A 11 -1.50 -2.31 2.33
C PHE A 11 -2.81 -2.19 1.57
N ARG A 12 -3.87 -1.86 2.30
CA ARG A 12 -5.18 -1.54 1.75
C ARG A 12 -5.36 -0.03 1.75
N VAL A 13 -5.92 0.51 0.67
CA VAL A 13 -6.22 1.94 0.53
C VAL A 13 -7.45 2.16 -0.35
N SER A 14 -8.31 3.10 0.05
CA SER A 14 -9.46 3.55 -0.74
C SER A 14 -9.33 5.03 -1.04
N LEU A 15 -9.35 5.38 -2.33
CA LEU A 15 -9.51 6.77 -2.76
C LEU A 15 -11.00 7.11 -2.73
N GLY A 16 -11.42 7.83 -1.72
CA GLY A 16 -12.83 7.97 -1.40
C GLY A 16 -13.58 9.05 -2.14
N LEU A 17 -14.67 9.52 -1.51
CA LEU A 17 -15.48 10.62 -2.03
C LEU A 17 -14.67 11.87 -2.43
N PRO A 18 -13.64 12.33 -1.68
CA PRO A 18 -12.85 13.50 -2.08
C PRO A 18 -12.19 13.34 -3.46
N PHE A 19 -11.56 12.19 -3.72
CA PHE A 19 -10.97 11.91 -5.03
C PHE A 19 -12.03 11.77 -6.14
N ARG A 20 -13.16 11.13 -5.82
CA ARG A 20 -14.27 10.94 -6.78
C ARG A 20 -15.00 12.24 -7.11
N GLN A 21 -14.97 13.24 -6.24
CA GLN A 21 -15.59 14.54 -6.49
C GLN A 21 -14.57 15.59 -7.00
N ALA A 22 -13.28 15.28 -6.95
CA ALA A 22 -12.23 16.15 -7.46
C ALA A 22 -12.37 16.39 -8.98
N SER A 23 -11.94 17.58 -9.43
CA SER A 23 -11.86 17.90 -10.85
C SER A 23 -10.85 16.98 -11.58
N ASN A 24 -10.89 16.97 -12.91
CA ASN A 24 -9.94 16.16 -13.68
C ASN A 24 -8.49 16.59 -13.46
N GLU A 25 -8.25 17.89 -13.33
CA GLU A 25 -6.94 18.47 -13.03
C GLU A 25 -6.46 18.02 -11.65
N GLU A 26 -7.34 18.06 -10.65
CA GLU A 26 -6.99 17.67 -9.28
C GLU A 26 -6.76 16.16 -9.19
N ARG A 27 -7.58 15.33 -9.87
CA ARG A 27 -7.32 13.89 -9.95
C ARG A 27 -5.97 13.58 -10.57
N LYS A 28 -5.58 14.27 -11.64
CA LYS A 28 -4.24 14.11 -12.24
C LYS A 28 -3.13 14.44 -11.23
N ARG A 29 -3.27 15.53 -10.47
CA ARG A 29 -2.35 15.88 -9.39
C ARG A 29 -2.29 14.80 -8.31
N VAL A 30 -3.42 14.28 -7.85
CA VAL A 30 -3.46 13.19 -6.87
C VAL A 30 -2.75 11.94 -7.38
N MET A 31 -2.95 11.58 -8.65
CA MET A 31 -2.23 10.46 -9.26
C MET A 31 -0.71 10.71 -9.35
N GLN A 32 -0.28 11.96 -9.56
CA GLN A 32 1.15 12.32 -9.50
C GLN A 32 1.70 12.17 -8.07
N LEU A 33 0.99 12.67 -7.05
CA LEU A 33 1.36 12.49 -5.64
C LEU A 33 1.45 11.01 -5.26
N TRP A 34 0.50 10.19 -5.71
CA TRP A 34 0.54 8.73 -5.53
C TRP A 34 1.79 8.13 -6.17
N GLN A 35 2.09 8.52 -7.41
CA GLN A 35 3.26 8.03 -8.13
C GLN A 35 4.58 8.43 -7.46
N GLU A 36 4.68 9.66 -6.94
CA GLU A 36 5.84 10.16 -6.21
C GLU A 36 6.04 9.41 -4.89
N THR A 37 4.96 9.19 -4.15
CA THR A 37 4.95 8.40 -2.92
C THR A 37 5.41 6.96 -3.18
N ALA A 38 4.87 6.32 -4.23
CA ALA A 38 5.29 4.97 -4.62
C ALA A 38 6.76 4.91 -5.08
N LYS A 39 7.27 5.94 -5.77
CA LYS A 39 8.70 6.04 -6.14
C LYS A 39 9.58 6.15 -4.90
N LYS A 40 9.19 6.97 -3.92
CA LYS A 40 9.89 7.09 -2.63
C LYS A 40 9.98 5.73 -1.95
N TRP A 41 8.85 5.04 -1.78
CA TRP A 41 8.82 3.71 -1.15
C TRP A 41 9.71 2.70 -1.89
N LYS A 42 9.61 2.66 -3.22
CA LYS A 42 10.48 1.81 -4.04
C LYS A 42 11.97 2.11 -3.83
N SER A 43 12.35 3.38 -3.74
CA SER A 43 13.74 3.77 -3.48
C SER A 43 14.21 3.43 -2.07
N SER A 44 13.30 3.34 -1.10
CA SER A 44 13.57 2.88 0.27
C SER A 44 13.61 1.35 0.41
N GLY A 45 13.62 0.60 -0.70
CA GLY A 45 13.72 -0.87 -0.68
C GLY A 45 12.38 -1.61 -0.60
N VAL A 46 11.24 -0.91 -0.60
CA VAL A 46 9.92 -1.56 -0.66
C VAL A 46 9.75 -2.26 -2.01
N LYS A 47 9.45 -3.57 -1.99
CA LYS A 47 9.20 -4.34 -3.22
C LYS A 47 7.73 -4.70 -3.33
N LEU A 48 7.15 -4.47 -4.50
CA LEU A 48 5.80 -4.94 -4.82
C LEU A 48 5.83 -6.44 -5.11
N VAL A 49 5.07 -7.21 -4.34
CA VAL A 49 4.88 -8.65 -4.49
C VAL A 49 3.63 -8.93 -5.32
N GLY A 50 2.56 -8.19 -5.08
CA GLY A 50 1.28 -8.39 -5.75
C GLY A 50 0.34 -7.22 -5.58
N TYR A 51 -0.66 -7.15 -6.45
CA TYR A 51 -1.70 -6.15 -6.42
C TYR A 51 -3.02 -6.76 -6.87
N PHE A 52 -4.09 -6.38 -6.17
CA PHE A 52 -5.44 -6.57 -6.66
C PHE A 52 -6.30 -5.38 -6.22
N GLY A 53 -7.28 -5.05 -7.03
CA GLY A 53 -8.21 -3.97 -6.76
C GLY A 53 -9.62 -4.41 -7.06
N ALA A 54 -10.58 -3.67 -6.52
CA ALA A 54 -11.98 -3.84 -6.84
C ALA A 54 -12.55 -2.53 -7.36
N ASP A 55 -13.48 -2.63 -8.31
CA ASP A 55 -14.25 -1.46 -8.73
C ASP A 55 -15.33 -1.12 -7.67
N GLY A 56 -16.01 0.01 -7.88
CA GLY A 56 -17.02 0.50 -6.94
C GLY A 56 -18.22 -0.42 -6.71
N SER A 57 -18.37 -1.52 -7.46
CA SER A 57 -19.47 -2.49 -7.28
C SER A 57 -19.17 -3.58 -6.24
N ALA A 58 -17.93 -3.69 -5.76
CA ALA A 58 -17.54 -4.66 -4.75
C ALA A 58 -17.95 -4.23 -3.33
N LEU A 59 -17.97 -5.20 -2.40
CA LEU A 59 -18.42 -5.02 -1.00
C LEU A 59 -17.67 -3.93 -0.23
N HIS A 60 -16.42 -3.62 -0.62
CA HIS A 60 -15.60 -2.56 -0.01
C HIS A 60 -15.34 -1.38 -0.96
N GLY A 61 -16.11 -1.28 -2.05
CA GLY A 61 -16.00 -0.19 -3.03
C GLY A 61 -14.66 -0.17 -3.77
N PHE A 62 -14.15 1.05 -4.03
CA PHE A 62 -12.91 1.33 -4.79
C PHE A 62 -11.62 1.04 -3.99
N GLY A 63 -11.54 -0.17 -3.42
CA GLY A 63 -10.41 -0.62 -2.62
C GLY A 63 -9.24 -1.11 -3.46
N HIS A 64 -8.05 -0.61 -3.18
CA HIS A 64 -6.78 -1.06 -3.73
C HIS A 64 -6.01 -1.84 -2.66
N HIS A 65 -5.48 -2.99 -3.04
CA HIS A 65 -4.74 -3.88 -2.15
C HIS A 65 -3.37 -4.16 -2.74
N TYR A 66 -2.33 -3.73 -2.04
CA TYR A 66 -0.94 -3.94 -2.39
C TYR A 66 -0.32 -4.91 -1.40
N ILE A 67 0.42 -5.89 -1.90
CA ILE A 67 1.25 -6.77 -1.09
C ILE A 67 2.70 -6.33 -1.29
N PHE A 68 3.34 -5.88 -0.22
CA PHE A 68 4.73 -5.43 -0.22
C PHE A 68 5.64 -6.35 0.57
N GLU A 69 6.91 -6.36 0.18
CA GLU A 69 8.06 -6.81 0.95
C GLU A 69 8.82 -5.60 1.45
N VAL A 70 9.19 -5.59 2.74
CA VAL A 70 10.09 -4.59 3.32
C VAL A 70 11.12 -5.26 4.22
N ASP A 71 12.26 -4.62 4.36
CA ASP A 71 13.38 -5.17 5.12
C ASP A 71 13.17 -5.04 6.65
N ASP A 72 12.48 -3.98 7.09
CA ASP A 72 12.16 -3.78 8.51
C ASP A 72 10.91 -2.93 8.78
N LEU A 73 10.53 -2.84 10.06
CA LEU A 73 9.33 -2.12 10.51
C LEU A 73 9.47 -0.59 10.44
N SER A 74 10.69 -0.04 10.35
CA SER A 74 10.89 1.40 10.26
C SER A 74 10.41 1.94 8.91
N THR A 75 10.64 1.20 7.81
CA THR A 75 10.08 1.53 6.49
C THR A 75 8.55 1.59 6.53
N ILE A 76 7.89 0.69 7.26
CA ILE A 76 6.42 0.68 7.38
C ILE A 76 5.92 1.92 8.11
N ARG A 77 6.63 2.36 9.17
CA ARG A 77 6.29 3.60 9.89
C ARG A 77 6.43 4.83 9.00
N GLU A 78 7.41 4.85 8.10
CA GLU A 78 7.55 5.92 7.10
C GLU A 78 6.39 5.89 6.09
N MET A 79 5.99 4.71 5.62
CA MET A 79 4.83 4.55 4.74
C MET A 79 3.54 5.03 5.43
N ASP A 80 3.34 4.67 6.69
CA ASP A 80 2.19 5.12 7.50
C ASP A 80 2.18 6.65 7.66
N ALA A 81 3.33 7.25 7.98
CA ALA A 81 3.47 8.70 8.07
C ALA A 81 3.18 9.40 6.72
N ASP A 82 3.62 8.84 5.60
CA ASP A 82 3.31 9.37 4.26
C ASP A 82 1.80 9.37 3.97
N MET A 83 1.09 8.32 4.40
CA MET A 83 -0.36 8.23 4.21
C MET A 83 -1.14 9.15 5.15
N PHE A 84 -0.73 9.26 6.41
CA PHE A 84 -1.46 10.01 7.43
C PHE A 84 -1.18 11.51 7.40
N HIS A 85 0.07 11.90 7.15
CA HIS A 85 0.51 13.30 7.19
C HIS A 85 0.75 13.91 5.80
N GLY A 86 0.85 13.07 4.76
CA GLY A 86 1.07 13.55 3.40
C GLY A 86 -0.16 14.22 2.79
N GLU A 87 0.07 14.99 1.73
CA GLU A 87 -0.99 15.63 0.96
C GLU A 87 -1.97 14.61 0.38
N LEU A 88 -1.48 13.41 0.05
CA LEU A 88 -2.26 12.30 -0.43
C LEU A 88 -3.33 11.83 0.57
N GLY A 89 -3.05 11.93 1.88
CA GLY A 89 -3.97 11.53 2.95
C GLY A 89 -5.32 12.26 2.90
N ARG A 90 -5.38 13.46 2.31
CA ARG A 90 -6.62 14.22 2.12
C ARG A 90 -7.60 13.58 1.14
N TYR A 91 -7.09 12.70 0.28
CA TYR A 91 -7.87 12.02 -0.77
C TYR A 91 -8.16 10.56 -0.44
N VAL A 92 -7.56 10.06 0.64
CA VAL A 92 -7.74 8.71 1.16
C VAL A 92 -8.91 8.73 2.14
N GLU A 93 -9.87 7.84 1.92
CA GLU A 93 -11.02 7.67 2.83
C GLU A 93 -10.73 6.65 3.92
N ASP A 94 -9.99 5.60 3.58
CA ASP A 94 -9.53 4.61 4.55
C ASP A 94 -8.26 3.95 4.03
N PHE A 95 -7.37 3.59 4.96
CA PHE A 95 -6.21 2.76 4.67
C PHE A 95 -5.84 1.89 5.88
N ALA A 96 -5.17 0.77 5.60
CA ALA A 96 -4.65 -0.11 6.63
C ALA A 96 -3.37 -0.79 6.18
N PHE A 97 -2.41 -0.91 7.10
CA PHE A 97 -1.22 -1.73 6.95
C PHE A 97 -1.36 -2.99 7.80
N ASN A 98 -1.59 -4.14 7.16
CA ASN A 98 -1.59 -5.43 7.83
C ASN A 98 -0.19 -6.04 7.70
N ILE A 99 0.52 -6.14 8.82
CA ILE A 99 1.94 -6.53 8.86
C ILE A 99 2.05 -7.99 9.27
N GLY A 100 2.85 -8.75 8.55
CA GLY A 100 3.12 -10.16 8.83
C GLY A 100 4.51 -10.58 8.39
N TRP A 101 4.81 -11.85 8.61
CA TRP A 101 6.08 -12.48 8.21
C TRP A 101 5.77 -13.76 7.46
N SER A 102 6.52 -14.02 6.39
CA SER A 102 6.36 -15.25 5.59
C SER A 102 6.56 -16.52 6.41
N ARG A 103 7.54 -16.52 7.33
CA ARG A 103 7.94 -17.69 8.13
C ARG A 103 8.18 -18.97 7.29
N GLY A 104 8.55 -18.82 6.01
CA GLY A 104 8.75 -19.96 5.10
C GLY A 104 7.45 -20.63 4.61
N THR A 105 6.30 -19.96 4.75
CA THR A 105 5.00 -20.50 4.31
C THR A 105 4.97 -20.74 2.80
N GLU A 106 5.64 -19.89 2.02
CA GLU A 106 5.78 -20.04 0.56
C GLU A 106 6.55 -21.31 0.20
N ASP A 107 7.70 -21.57 0.84
CA ASP A 107 8.50 -22.78 0.61
C ASP A 107 7.73 -24.05 0.96
N TRP A 108 6.99 -24.02 2.08
CA TRP A 108 6.10 -25.12 2.46
C TRP A 108 5.00 -25.34 1.42
N TRP A 109 4.37 -24.26 0.92
CA TRP A 109 3.31 -24.35 -0.08
C TRP A 109 3.82 -24.93 -1.41
N GLU A 110 5.01 -24.53 -1.86
CA GLU A 110 5.65 -25.05 -3.08
C GLU A 110 6.02 -26.54 -2.97
N SER A 111 6.13 -27.07 -1.75
CA SER A 111 6.44 -28.48 -1.50
C SER A 111 5.22 -29.42 -1.52
N LEU A 112 4.00 -28.89 -1.60
CA LEU A 112 2.75 -29.66 -1.71
C LEU A 112 2.57 -30.28 -3.10
#